data_AF-A0A3R6XVR7-F1
#
_entry.id   AF-A0A3R6XVR7-F1
#
_cell.length_a   1.000
_cell.length_b   1.000
_cell.length_c   1.000
_cell.angle_alpha   90.00
_cell.angle_beta   90.00
_cell.angle_gamma   90.00
#
_symmetry.space_group_name_H-M   'P 1'
#
loop_
_entity.id
_entity.type
_entity.pdbx_description
1 polymer ?
#
loop_
_entity_poly.entity_id
_entity_poly.type
_entity_poly.pdbx_seq_one_letter_code
_entity_poly.pdbx_strand_id
1 'polypeptide(L)' 'MDYHGHSLSVSDVILLNQAGKISAHYVDSIGFRELSGFQDKQERSSVLSQLKAKCDMPECNPTKCRKGRDDHAI' A
#
# COMPACT_ATOMS: atom_id res chain seq x y z
N MET A 1 9.80 28.67 -0.77
CA MET A 1 8.77 28.11 -1.68
C MET A 1 7.74 27.51 -0.77
N ASP A 2 6.69 28.28 -0.54
CA ASP A 2 5.68 28.02 0.48
C ASP A 2 4.46 27.42 -0.22
N TYR A 3 4.01 26.26 0.26
CA TYR A 3 2.87 25.54 -0.33
C TYR A 3 1.58 26.35 -0.15
N HIS A 4 0.87 26.62 -1.25
CA HIS A 4 -0.42 27.32 -1.27
C HIS A 4 -1.52 26.38 -1.79
N GLY A 5 -1.77 25.30 -1.05
CA GLY A 5 -2.85 24.35 -1.34
C GLY A 5 -3.81 24.19 -0.17
N HIS A 6 -4.48 23.04 -0.09
CA HIS A 6 -5.40 22.77 1.01
C HIS A 6 -4.67 22.79 2.36
N SER A 7 -5.36 23.20 3.43
CA SER A 7 -4.79 23.15 4.78
C SER A 7 -4.46 21.70 5.13
N LEU A 8 -3.28 21.47 5.70
CA LEU A 8 -2.86 20.16 6.16
C LEU A 8 -3.52 19.84 7.51
N SER A 9 -3.96 18.61 7.66
CA SER A 9 -4.55 18.09 8.90
C SER A 9 -3.57 17.15 9.60
N VAL A 10 -3.73 17.03 10.93
CA VAL A 10 -3.12 15.93 11.69
C VAL A 10 -3.54 14.61 11.04
N SER A 11 -2.57 13.71 10.89
CA SER A 11 -2.66 12.43 10.19
C SER A 11 -2.45 12.42 8.69
N ASP A 12 -2.24 13.57 8.06
CA ASP A 12 -1.83 13.59 6.65
C ASP A 12 -0.40 13.07 6.50
N VAL A 13 -0.11 12.52 5.31
CA VAL A 13 1.25 12.23 4.86
C VAL A 13 1.55 13.10 3.64
N ILE A 14 2.62 13.88 3.73
CA ILE A 14 3.06 14.79 2.67
C ILE A 14 4.41 14.33 2.10
N LEU A 15 4.63 14.62 0.82
CA LEU A 15 5.93 14.50 0.17
C LEU A 15 6.51 15.88 -0.05
N LEU A 16 7.73 16.10 0.41
CA LEU A 16 8.49 17.32 0.18
C LEU A 16 9.59 17.05 -0.84
N ASN A 17 9.68 17.89 -1.87
CA ASN A 17 10.78 17.89 -2.83
C ASN A 17 11.68 19.10 -2.56
N GLN A 18 12.86 18.86 -1.99
CA GLN A 18 13.85 19.88 -1.69
C GLN A 18 15.08 19.64 -2.54
N ALA A 19 15.32 20.53 -3.51
CA ALA A 19 16.47 20.44 -4.43
C ALA A 19 16.61 19.05 -5.11
N GLY A 20 15.49 18.42 -5.48
CA GLY A 20 15.46 17.11 -6.12
C GLY A 20 15.47 15.92 -5.16
N LYS A 21 15.64 16.15 -3.86
CA LYS A 21 15.49 15.11 -2.83
C LYS A 21 14.03 15.04 -2.37
N ILE A 22 13.41 13.87 -2.50
CA ILE A 22 12.05 13.62 -2.01
C ILE A 22 12.10 12.96 -0.64
N SER A 23 11.40 13.54 0.34
CA SER A 23 11.19 13.00 1.68
C SER A 23 9.70 12.96 2.04
N ALA A 24 9.27 11.92 2.75
CA ALA A 24 7.89 11.77 3.22
C ALA A 24 7.78 12.15 4.69
N HIS A 25 6.78 12.95 5.08
CA HIS A 25 6.58 13.41 6.45
C HIS A 25 5.12 13.24 6.88
N TYR A 26 4.92 12.75 8.09
CA TYR A 26 3.62 12.67 8.76
C TYR A 26 3.32 13.99 9.48
N VAL A 27 2.09 14.47 9.37
CA VAL A 27 1.62 15.66 10.07
C VAL A 27 1.07 15.25 11.44
N ASP A 28 1.79 15.63 12.49
CA ASP A 28 1.42 15.46 13.89
C ASP A 28 0.83 16.78 14.43
N SER A 29 0.17 16.69 15.59
CA SER A 29 -0.39 17.80 16.36
C SER A 29 0.60 18.93 16.67
N ILE A 30 1.90 18.64 16.66
CA ILE A 30 2.98 19.60 16.96
C ILE A 30 3.84 19.99 15.75
N GLY A 31 3.67 19.33 14.58
CA GLY A 31 4.52 19.58 13.41
C GLY A 31 4.69 18.38 12.48
N PHE A 32 5.85 18.29 11.82
CA PHE A 32 6.14 17.27 10.80
C PHE A 32 7.15 16.25 11.30
N ARG A 33 6.83 14.96 11.17
CA ARG A 33 7.72 13.83 11.50
C ARG A 33 8.16 13.11 10.23
N GLU A 34 9.46 13.04 9.99
CA GLU A 34 9.99 12.30 8.83
C GLU A 34 9.68 10.80 8.93
N LEU A 35 9.21 10.23 7.83
CA LEU A 35 8.93 8.80 7.67
C LEU A 35 10.07 8.17 6.87
N SER A 36 11.11 7.75 7.57
CA SER A 36 12.24 7.02 6.96
C SER A 36 11.74 5.74 6.31
N GLY A 37 12.11 5.53 5.06
CA GLY A 37 11.75 4.34 4.29
C GLY A 37 10.29 4.24 3.87
N PHE A 38 9.55 5.33 3.93
CA PHE A 38 8.20 5.38 3.33
C PHE A 38 8.19 5.01 1.84
N GLN A 39 9.30 5.30 1.13
CA GLN A 39 9.49 4.93 -0.27
C GLN A 39 10.19 3.59 -0.46
N ASP A 40 10.68 2.95 0.61
CA ASP A 40 11.21 1.60 0.54
C ASP A 40 10.03 0.67 0.29
N LYS A 41 9.71 0.46 -1.00
CA LYS A 41 8.74 -0.53 -1.43
C LYS A 41 9.29 -1.90 -1.04
N GLN A 42 8.96 -2.34 0.15
CA GLN A 42 8.93 -3.76 0.41
C GLN A 42 7.75 -4.28 -0.41
N GLU A 43 8.03 -4.87 -1.57
CA GLU A 43 7.04 -5.57 -2.36
C GLU A 43 6.48 -6.69 -1.47
N ARG A 44 5.37 -6.40 -0.78
CA ARG A 44 4.62 -7.45 -0.12
C ARG A 44 4.09 -8.31 -1.24
N SER A 45 4.53 -9.56 -1.28
CA SER A 45 3.94 -10.59 -2.13
C SER A 45 2.42 -10.42 -2.06
N SER A 46 1.82 -10.07 -3.19
CA SER A 46 0.41 -9.74 -3.20
C SER A 46 -0.37 -10.94 -2.65
N VAL A 47 -1.53 -10.69 -2.02
CA VAL A 47 -2.40 -11.77 -1.55
C VAL A 47 -2.68 -12.74 -2.73
N LEU A 48 -2.79 -12.21 -3.95
CA LEU A 48 -2.91 -13.01 -5.18
C LEU A 48 -1.68 -13.88 -5.45
N SER A 49 -0.46 -13.35 -5.30
CA SER A 49 0.80 -14.10 -5.45
C SER A 49 0.90 -15.22 -4.42
N GLN A 50 0.50 -14.97 -3.18
CA GLN A 50 0.46 -15.98 -2.10
C GLN A 50 -0.61 -17.05 -2.37
N LEU A 51 -1.80 -16.64 -2.81
CA LEU A 51 -2.89 -17.55 -3.19
C LEU A 51 -2.49 -18.42 -4.38
N LYS A 52 -1.83 -17.85 -5.39
CA LYS A 52 -1.33 -18.55 -6.56
C LYS A 52 -0.30 -19.62 -6.17
N ALA A 53 0.70 -19.26 -5.37
CA ALA A 53 1.70 -20.20 -4.88
C ALA A 53 1.09 -21.39 -4.12
N LYS A 54 0.02 -21.15 -3.35
CA LYS A 54 -0.73 -22.22 -2.67
C LYS A 54 -1.51 -23.12 -3.63
N CYS A 55 -1.96 -22.61 -4.77
CA CYS A 55 -2.68 -23.37 -5.79
C CYS A 55 -1.74 -24.21 -6.66
N ASP A 56 -0.53 -23.71 -6.94
CA ASP A 56 0.50 -24.39 -7.73
C ASP A 56 1.24 -25.50 -6.95
N MET A 57 0.94 -25.69 -5.66
CA MET A 57 1.56 -26.72 -4.82
C MET A 57 1.05 -28.12 -5.25
N PRO A 58 1.91 -29.14 -5.37
CA PRO A 58 1.54 -30.47 -5.87
C PRO A 58 0.52 -31.21 -4.98
N GLU A 59 0.35 -30.77 -3.73
CA GLU A 59 -0.64 -31.28 -2.79
C GLU A 59 -2.01 -30.59 -2.91
N CYS A 60 -2.14 -29.58 -3.77
CA CYS A 60 -3.40 -28.90 -4.02
C CYS A 60 -4.34 -29.85 -4.79
N ASN A 61 -5.39 -30.34 -4.13
CA ASN A 61 -6.42 -31.15 -4.78
C ASN A 61 -7.35 -30.24 -5.62
N PRO A 62 -7.21 -30.21 -6.97
CA PRO A 62 -7.90 -29.23 -7.82
C PRO A 62 -9.43 -29.37 -7.77
N THR A 63 -9.94 -30.52 -7.33
CA THR A 63 -11.37 -30.82 -7.20
C THR A 63 -12.02 -30.07 -6.03
N LYS A 64 -11.25 -29.61 -5.03
CA LYS A 64 -11.77 -28.86 -3.87
C LYS A 64 -11.61 -27.33 -3.95
N CYS A 65 -10.77 -26.83 -4.86
CA CYS A 65 -10.53 -25.39 -5.03
C CYS A 65 -11.50 -24.68 -5.97
N ARG A 66 -12.36 -25.41 -6.68
CA ARG A 66 -13.43 -24.82 -7.50
C ARG A 66 -14.60 -24.39 -6.62
N LYS A 67 -14.48 -23.27 -5.91
CA LYS A 67 -15.67 -22.50 -5.55
C LYS A 67 -16.03 -21.66 -6.78
N GLY A 68 -16.94 -22.17 -7.60
CA GLY A 68 -17.49 -21.46 -8.77
C GLY A 68 -17.98 -20.09 -8.35
N ARG A 69 -17.68 -19.08 -9.16
CA ARG A 69 -18.06 -17.68 -8.92
C ARG A 69 -19.41 -17.46 -9.59
N ASP A 70 -20.38 -18.30 -9.24
CA ASP A 70 -21.69 -18.35 -9.87
C ASP A 70 -22.73 -18.05 -8.79
N ASP A 71 -22.79 -16.80 -8.34
CA ASP A 71 -24.05 -16.13 -7.98
C ASP A 71 -23.82 -14.63 -7.76
N HIS A 72 -23.96 -13.86 -8.83
CA HIS A 72 -24.46 -12.50 -8.73
C HIS A 72 -25.65 -12.41 -9.67
N ALA A 73 -26.76 -13.02 -9.25
CA ALA A 73 -28.06 -12.68 -9.83
C ALA A 73 -28.39 -11.23 -9.44
N ILE A 74 -28.71 -10.43 -10.47
CA ILE A 74 -29.17 -9.04 -10.38
C ILE A 74 -30.55 -8.99 -9.71
#